data_AF-A0AAJ2GYG3-F1
#
_entry.id   AF-A0AAJ2GYG3-F1
#
_cell.length_a   1.000
_cell.length_b   1.000
_cell.length_c   1.000
_cell.angle_alpha   90.00
_cell.angle_beta   90.00
_cell.angle_gamma   90.00
#
_symmetry.space_group_name_H-M   'P 1'
#
loop_
_entity.id
_entity.type
_entity.pdbx_description
1 polymer ?
#
loop_
_entity_poly.entity_id
_entity_poly.type
_entity_poly.pdbx_seq_one_letter_code
_entity_poly.pdbx_strand_id
1 'polypeptide(L)'
;TYNDELEAKRQHRQGLLRLASLQLGDLSRQLKKQLPKTLVLAFAPLGDKTQLEDMLIYATLDVAFNDLALDQANFAQQLEQTKAQFLVHGQHVLATLNDIFMLWQSIRRQLLTIDIDIFARNIDDIEDQLDGFHLNNFIYQVAPKVWQEYPRYLKA
;
A
#
# COMPACT_ATOMS: atom_id res chain seq x y z
N THR A 1 25.16 1.39 15.17
CA THR A 1 24.48 0.10 15.37
C THR A 1 23.82 -0.30 14.04
N TYR A 2 23.72 -1.59 13.68
CA TYR A 2 23.10 -2.03 12.41
C TYR A 2 21.66 -1.49 12.20
N ASN A 3 20.96 -1.21 13.31
CA ASN A 3 19.62 -0.61 13.31
C ASN A 3 19.61 0.84 12.76
N ASP A 4 20.65 1.64 13.06
CA ASP A 4 20.75 3.05 12.63
C ASP A 4 20.93 3.16 11.11
N GLU A 5 21.65 2.21 10.51
CA GLU A 5 21.92 2.19 9.07
C GLU A 5 20.66 1.81 8.26
N LEU A 6 19.89 0.83 8.75
CA LEU A 6 18.62 0.44 8.13
C LEU A 6 17.57 1.56 8.27
N GLU A 7 17.51 2.22 9.43
CA GLU A 7 16.64 3.37 9.62
C GLU A 7 17.00 4.54 8.71
N ALA A 8 18.28 4.87 8.60
CA ALA A 8 18.76 5.92 7.70
C ALA A 8 18.40 5.62 6.25
N LYS A 9 18.58 4.37 5.79
CA LYS A 9 18.19 3.94 4.44
C LYS A 9 16.68 4.06 4.20
N ARG A 10 15.84 3.66 5.17
CA ARG A 10 14.38 3.81 5.08
C ARG A 10 13.96 5.27 4.99
N GLN A 11 14.48 6.12 5.87
CA GLN A 11 14.15 7.55 5.88
C GLN A 11 14.61 8.24 4.59
N HIS A 12 15.81 7.91 4.10
CA HIS A 12 16.31 8.40 2.83
C HIS A 12 15.37 8.01 1.67
N ARG A 13 14.97 6.74 1.58
CA ARG A 13 14.02 6.25 0.57
C ARG A 13 12.69 6.99 0.64
N GLN A 14 12.11 7.13 1.83
CA GLN A 14 10.86 7.89 2.03
C GLN A 14 11.00 9.35 1.55
N GLY A 15 12.15 9.99 1.83
CA GLY A 15 12.48 11.32 1.34
C GLY A 15 12.51 11.40 -0.19
N LEU A 16 13.18 10.45 -0.86
CA LEU A 16 13.25 10.38 -2.31
C LEU A 16 11.86 10.18 -2.95
N LEU A 17 11.05 9.26 -2.41
CA LEU A 17 9.70 9.01 -2.91
C LEU A 17 8.80 10.24 -2.73
N ARG A 18 8.94 10.96 -1.62
CA ARG A 18 8.22 12.23 -1.39
C ARG A 18 8.64 13.30 -2.40
N LEU A 19 9.93 13.40 -2.72
CA LEU A 19 10.39 14.33 -3.76
C LEU A 19 9.85 13.94 -5.13
N ALA A 20 9.87 12.64 -5.47
CA ALA A 20 9.34 12.13 -6.72
C ALA A 20 7.83 12.38 -6.86
N SER A 21 7.05 12.23 -5.77
CA SER A 21 5.60 12.44 -5.80
C SER A 21 5.20 13.86 -6.16
N LEU A 22 5.98 14.86 -5.71
CA LEU A 22 5.79 16.27 -6.06
C LEU A 22 5.99 16.54 -7.56
N GLN A 23 6.76 15.69 -8.26
CA GLN A 23 7.10 15.84 -9.67
C GLN A 23 6.16 15.06 -10.61
N LEU A 24 5.18 14.32 -10.09
CA LEU A 24 4.28 13.49 -10.91
C LEU A 24 3.25 14.31 -11.71
N GLY A 25 2.82 15.47 -11.19
CA GLY A 25 1.81 16.31 -11.84
C GLY A 25 0.54 15.54 -12.20
N ASP A 26 0.16 15.56 -13.48
CA ASP A 26 -1.08 14.95 -13.97
C ASP A 26 -1.09 13.41 -13.90
N LEU A 27 0.06 12.73 -13.88
CA LEU A 27 0.12 11.28 -13.73
C LEU A 27 -0.55 10.82 -12.42
N SER A 28 -0.31 11.56 -11.33
CA SER A 28 -0.92 11.28 -10.04
C SER A 28 -2.44 11.42 -10.09
N ARG A 29 -2.94 12.47 -10.76
CA ARG A 29 -4.38 12.74 -10.91
C ARG A 29 -5.04 11.67 -11.77
N GLN A 30 -4.38 11.24 -12.84
CA GLN A 30 -4.87 10.19 -13.72
C GLN A 30 -5.02 8.86 -12.98
N LEU A 31 -4.01 8.47 -12.19
CA LEU A 31 -4.07 7.24 -11.40
C LEU A 31 -5.16 7.31 -10.32
N LYS A 32 -5.25 8.42 -9.57
CA LYS A 32 -6.30 8.63 -8.54
C LYS A 32 -7.72 8.51 -9.11
N LYS A 33 -7.94 8.93 -10.36
CA LYS A 33 -9.25 8.79 -11.03
C LYS A 33 -9.64 7.35 -11.34
N GLN A 34 -8.69 6.41 -11.34
CA GLN A 34 -8.95 5.00 -11.60
C GLN A 34 -9.45 4.24 -10.36
N LEU A 35 -9.42 4.85 -9.16
CA LEU A 35 -9.90 4.23 -7.92
C LEU A 35 -11.38 3.84 -8.04
N PRO A 36 -11.72 2.54 -7.95
CA PRO A 36 -13.11 2.12 -8.01
C PRO A 36 -13.83 2.48 -6.70
N LYS A 37 -15.12 2.82 -6.81
CA LYS A 37 -15.94 3.17 -5.64
C LYS A 37 -16.01 2.04 -4.61
N THR A 38 -16.00 0.79 -5.06
CA THR A 38 -16.00 -0.41 -4.21
C THR A 38 -14.78 -0.45 -3.30
N LEU A 39 -13.61 -0.10 -3.82
CA LEU A 39 -12.37 -0.06 -3.05
C LEU A 39 -12.39 1.05 -2.00
N VAL A 40 -12.89 2.24 -2.36
CA VAL A 40 -13.05 3.35 -1.41
C VAL A 40 -13.98 2.96 -0.27
N LEU A 41 -15.09 2.26 -0.57
CA LEU A 41 -16.02 1.76 0.44
C LEU A 41 -15.41 0.66 1.30
N ALA A 42 -14.62 -0.24 0.72
CA ALA A 42 -13.90 -1.28 1.46
C ALA A 42 -12.86 -0.68 2.43
N PHE A 43 -12.23 0.44 2.07
CA PHE A 43 -11.24 1.14 2.90
C PHE A 43 -11.86 2.04 3.97
N ALA A 44 -13.12 2.47 3.81
CA ALA A 44 -13.76 3.46 4.69
C ALA A 44 -13.67 3.19 6.22
N PRO A 45 -13.67 1.94 6.72
CA PRO A 45 -13.50 1.68 8.16
C PRO A 45 -12.05 1.90 8.66
N LEU A 46 -11.07 1.96 7.76
CA LEU A 46 -9.64 2.08 8.08
C LEU A 46 -9.12 3.51 7.90
N GLY A 47 -9.81 4.33 7.11
CA GLY A 47 -9.40 5.69 6.79
C GLY A 47 -10.26 6.35 5.73
N ASP A 48 -9.81 7.50 5.22
CA ASP A 48 -10.54 8.26 4.21
C ASP A 48 -10.01 8.05 2.78
N LYS A 49 -10.73 8.61 1.81
CA LYS A 49 -10.36 8.52 0.38
C LYS A 49 -9.00 9.16 0.10
N THR A 50 -8.67 10.27 0.77
CA THR A 50 -7.42 11.00 0.55
C THR A 50 -6.24 10.15 1.00
N GLN A 51 -6.35 9.50 2.17
CA GLN A 51 -5.36 8.57 2.67
C GLN A 51 -5.14 7.39 1.71
N LEU A 52 -6.22 6.80 1.17
CA LEU A 52 -6.11 5.73 0.18
C LEU A 52 -5.45 6.20 -1.12
N GLU A 53 -5.81 7.39 -1.59
CA GLU A 53 -5.16 8.00 -2.76
C GLU A 53 -3.65 8.20 -2.54
N ASP A 54 -3.25 8.66 -1.36
CA ASP A 54 -1.85 8.91 -1.04
C ASP A 54 -1.08 7.60 -0.86
N MET A 55 -1.69 6.58 -0.25
CA MET A 55 -1.15 5.22 -0.20
C MET A 55 -0.93 4.65 -1.60
N LEU A 56 -1.88 4.84 -2.52
CA LEU A 56 -1.75 4.38 -3.91
C LEU A 56 -0.57 5.05 -4.62
N ILE A 57 -0.44 6.38 -4.49
CA ILE A 57 0.69 7.11 -5.10
C ILE A 57 2.02 6.67 -4.51
N TYR A 58 2.11 6.57 -3.18
CA TYR A 58 3.34 6.14 -2.52
C TYR A 58 3.71 4.72 -2.95
N ALA A 59 2.79 3.76 -2.86
CA ALA A 59 3.03 2.36 -3.22
C ALA A 59 3.49 2.23 -4.69
N THR A 60 2.88 3.03 -5.58
CA THR A 60 3.26 3.04 -7.00
C THR A 60 4.69 3.50 -7.20
N LEU A 61 5.08 4.60 -6.54
CA LEU A 61 6.46 5.07 -6.58
C LEU A 61 7.40 4.07 -5.93
N ASP A 62 7.05 3.49 -4.79
CA ASP A 62 7.89 2.55 -4.07
C ASP A 62 8.15 1.27 -4.89
N VAL A 63 7.18 0.82 -5.68
CA VAL A 63 7.37 -0.29 -6.64
C VAL A 63 8.25 0.12 -7.83
N ALA A 64 8.07 1.33 -8.34
CA ALA A 64 8.75 1.79 -9.55
C ALA A 64 10.17 2.33 -9.31
N PHE A 65 10.48 2.79 -8.09
CA PHE A 65 11.74 3.44 -7.75
C PHE A 65 12.77 2.44 -7.20
N ASN A 66 13.91 2.33 -7.88
CA ASN A 66 15.07 1.55 -7.44
C ASN A 66 15.95 2.32 -6.43
N ASP A 67 16.70 1.62 -5.57
CA ASP A 67 17.32 2.19 -4.35
C ASP A 67 18.67 2.93 -4.53
N LEU A 68 19.09 3.27 -5.76
CA LEU A 68 20.48 3.68 -6.05
C LEU A 68 20.68 5.17 -6.42
N ALA A 69 19.68 6.04 -6.20
CA ALA A 69 19.81 7.46 -6.50
C ALA A 69 20.57 8.23 -5.40
N LEU A 70 21.91 8.13 -5.40
CA LEU A 70 22.79 8.78 -4.41
C LEU A 70 23.14 10.24 -4.73
N ASP A 71 22.84 10.70 -5.94
CA ASP A 71 23.07 12.07 -6.39
C ASP A 71 21.90 12.61 -7.25
N GLN A 72 21.94 13.92 -7.52
CA GLN A 72 20.87 14.61 -8.24
C GLN A 72 20.69 14.13 -9.68
N ALA A 73 21.78 13.76 -10.37
CA ALA A 73 21.72 13.33 -11.76
C ALA A 73 21.07 11.94 -11.87
N ASN A 74 21.48 11.02 -11.00
CA ASN A 74 20.90 9.70 -10.86
C ASN A 74 19.43 9.77 -10.46
N PHE A 75 19.08 10.65 -9.51
CA PHE A 75 17.68 10.88 -9.15
C PHE A 75 16.84 11.38 -10.33
N ALA A 76 17.33 12.37 -11.08
CA ALA A 76 16.60 12.93 -12.23
C ALA A 76 16.40 11.88 -13.33
N GLN A 77 17.44 11.12 -13.66
CA GLN A 77 17.35 10.05 -14.67
C GLN A 77 16.32 8.99 -14.25
N GLN A 78 16.37 8.57 -12.99
CA GLN A 78 15.48 7.54 -12.46
C GLN A 78 14.04 8.02 -12.34
N LEU A 79 13.83 9.28 -11.95
CA LEU A 79 12.52 9.90 -11.92
C LEU A 79 11.88 9.89 -13.31
N GLU A 80 12.65 10.16 -14.36
CA GLU A 80 12.11 10.19 -15.72
C GLU A 80 11.73 8.79 -16.23
N GLN A 81 12.54 7.77 -15.91
CA GLN A 81 12.19 6.37 -16.14
C GLN A 81 10.95 5.95 -15.35
N THR A 82 10.87 6.37 -14.09
CA THR A 82 9.72 6.11 -13.20
C THR A 82 8.45 6.69 -13.77
N LYS A 83 8.46 7.96 -14.19
CA LYS A 83 7.29 8.63 -14.79
C LYS A 83 6.80 7.90 -16.04
N ALA A 84 7.72 7.44 -16.90
CA ALA A 84 7.37 6.72 -18.12
C ALA A 84 6.60 5.40 -17.85
N GLN A 85 6.86 4.75 -16.71
CA GLN A 85 6.21 3.50 -16.32
C GLN A 85 5.17 3.65 -15.21
N PHE A 86 4.98 4.88 -14.69
CA PHE A 86 4.22 5.14 -13.47
C PHE A 86 2.79 4.60 -13.53
N LEU A 87 2.08 4.83 -14.64
CA LEU A 87 0.69 4.37 -14.78
C LEU A 87 0.58 2.85 -14.89
N VAL A 88 1.58 2.17 -15.44
CA VAL A 88 1.60 0.71 -15.56
C VAL A 88 1.79 0.08 -14.18
N HIS A 89 2.80 0.55 -13.44
CA HIS A 89 3.02 0.15 -12.04
C HIS A 89 1.81 0.50 -11.18
N GLY A 90 1.22 1.68 -11.39
CA GLY A 90 0.07 2.15 -10.62
C GLY A 90 -1.17 1.29 -10.80
N GLN A 91 -1.44 0.82 -12.01
CA GLN A 91 -2.53 -0.12 -12.27
C GLN A 91 -2.31 -1.46 -11.58
N HIS A 92 -1.07 -1.97 -11.60
CA HIS A 92 -0.74 -3.21 -10.89
C HIS A 92 -0.92 -3.06 -9.37
N VAL A 93 -0.38 -1.99 -8.79
CA VAL A 93 -0.54 -1.66 -7.37
C VAL A 93 -2.02 -1.49 -7.02
N LEU A 94 -2.80 -0.79 -7.84
CA LEU A 94 -4.23 -0.61 -7.63
C LEU A 94 -4.97 -1.94 -7.60
N ALA A 95 -4.65 -2.87 -8.51
CA ALA A 95 -5.25 -4.21 -8.52
C ALA A 95 -4.92 -4.96 -7.22
N THR A 96 -3.65 -4.95 -6.79
CA THR A 96 -3.24 -5.61 -5.54
C THR A 96 -3.91 -4.99 -4.31
N LEU A 97 -3.98 -3.65 -4.20
CA LEU A 97 -4.70 -2.98 -3.11
C LEU A 97 -6.19 -3.36 -3.12
N ASN A 98 -6.81 -3.38 -4.30
CA ASN A 98 -8.19 -3.80 -4.43
C ASN A 98 -8.40 -5.22 -3.91
N ASP A 99 -7.54 -6.16 -4.27
CA ASP A 99 -7.63 -7.54 -3.78
C ASP A 99 -7.47 -7.62 -2.26
N ILE A 100 -6.48 -6.92 -1.68
CA ILE A 100 -6.25 -6.88 -0.22
C ILE A 100 -7.50 -6.39 0.51
N PHE A 101 -8.00 -5.21 0.16
CA PHE A 101 -9.11 -4.60 0.90
C PHE A 101 -10.44 -5.32 0.67
N MET A 102 -10.67 -5.88 -0.53
CA MET A 102 -11.88 -6.67 -0.80
C MET A 102 -11.85 -8.01 -0.06
N LEU A 103 -10.70 -8.68 0.04
CA LEU A 103 -10.55 -9.91 0.83
C LEU A 103 -10.75 -9.62 2.32
N TRP A 104 -10.05 -8.62 2.85
CA TRP A 104 -10.19 -8.20 4.24
C TRP A 104 -11.65 -7.91 4.61
N GLN A 105 -12.35 -7.13 3.78
CA GLN A 105 -13.73 -6.77 4.03
C GLN A 105 -14.68 -7.98 3.87
N SER A 106 -14.33 -8.93 3.00
CA SER A 106 -15.07 -10.19 2.88
C SER A 106 -14.93 -11.08 4.11
N ILE A 107 -13.73 -11.21 4.66
CA ILE A 107 -13.48 -11.97 5.89
C ILE A 107 -14.30 -11.38 7.04
N ARG A 108 -14.24 -10.06 7.25
CA ARG A 108 -15.00 -9.40 8.32
C ARG A 108 -16.51 -9.59 8.18
N ARG A 109 -17.05 -9.55 6.96
CA ARG A 109 -18.47 -9.89 6.74
C ARG A 109 -18.80 -11.32 7.10
N GLN A 110 -17.92 -12.28 6.82
CA GLN A 110 -18.12 -13.68 7.18
C GLN A 110 -18.11 -13.86 8.70
N LEU A 111 -17.23 -13.16 9.42
CA LEU A 111 -17.20 -13.20 10.88
C LEU A 111 -18.53 -12.77 11.51
N LEU A 112 -19.21 -11.78 10.94
CA LEU A 112 -20.54 -11.35 11.40
C LEU A 112 -21.64 -12.41 11.26
N THR A 113 -21.41 -13.46 10.47
CA THR A 113 -22.38 -14.56 10.28
C THR A 113 -22.15 -15.74 11.22
N ILE A 114 -21.04 -15.73 11.96
CA ILE A 114 -20.67 -16.79 12.89
C ILE A 114 -21.39 -16.58 14.22
N ASP A 115 -21.86 -17.67 14.82
CA ASP A 115 -22.45 -17.66 16.16
C ASP A 115 -21.41 -17.28 17.22
N ILE A 116 -21.52 -16.06 17.74
CA ILE A 116 -20.57 -15.50 18.70
C ILE A 116 -20.61 -16.24 20.04
N ASP A 117 -21.75 -16.80 20.44
CA ASP A 117 -21.89 -17.50 21.72
C ASP A 117 -21.06 -18.80 21.75
N ILE A 118 -20.80 -19.36 20.57
CA ILE A 118 -20.02 -20.60 20.39
C ILE A 118 -18.56 -20.30 20.05
N PHE A 119 -18.30 -19.29 19.21
CA PHE A 119 -17.01 -19.10 18.57
C PHE A 119 -16.28 -17.79 18.92
N ALA A 120 -16.69 -17.06 19.97
CA ALA A 120 -16.09 -15.78 20.38
C ALA A 120 -14.55 -15.75 20.32
N ARG A 121 -13.88 -16.73 20.95
CA ARG A 121 -12.40 -16.80 20.95
C ARG A 121 -11.77 -16.91 19.56
N ASN A 122 -12.38 -17.67 18.65
CA ASN A 122 -11.86 -17.80 17.30
C ASN A 122 -12.09 -16.51 16.49
N ILE A 123 -13.21 -15.82 16.74
CA ILE A 123 -13.49 -14.53 16.11
C ILE A 123 -12.46 -13.49 16.58
N ASP A 124 -12.20 -13.42 17.89
CA ASP A 124 -11.22 -12.51 18.48
C ASP A 124 -9.81 -12.77 17.89
N ASP A 125 -9.38 -14.04 17.85
CA ASP A 125 -8.07 -14.42 17.28
C ASP A 125 -7.94 -14.01 15.79
N ILE A 126 -9.03 -14.11 15.00
CA ILE A 126 -9.01 -13.70 13.60
C ILE A 126 -8.98 -12.17 13.48
N GLU A 127 -9.77 -11.42 14.26
CA GLU A 127 -9.73 -9.96 14.25
C GLU A 127 -8.33 -9.45 14.65
N ASP A 128 -7.70 -10.05 15.67
CA ASP A 128 -6.32 -9.73 16.06
C ASP A 128 -5.31 -9.97 14.91
N GLN A 129 -5.47 -11.06 14.16
CA GLN A 129 -4.64 -11.33 12.98
C GLN A 129 -4.86 -10.30 11.88
N LEU A 130 -6.12 -9.91 11.61
CA LEU A 130 -6.46 -8.89 10.62
C LEU A 130 -5.88 -7.52 11.00
N ASP A 131 -5.94 -7.17 12.28
CA ASP A 131 -5.38 -5.91 12.80
C ASP A 131 -3.84 -5.90 12.69
N GLY A 132 -3.19 -7.05 12.84
CA GLY A 132 -1.75 -7.22 12.67
C GLY A 132 -1.21 -6.89 11.27
N PHE A 133 -2.07 -6.87 10.23
CA PHE A 133 -1.66 -6.42 8.90
C PHE A 133 -1.49 -4.90 8.80
N HIS A 134 -2.03 -4.12 9.75
CA HIS A 134 -1.99 -2.66 9.78
C HIS A 134 -2.42 -2.02 8.45
N LEU A 135 -3.55 -2.47 7.91
CA LEU A 135 -3.98 -2.16 6.53
C LEU A 135 -4.24 -0.67 6.26
N ASN A 136 -4.32 0.18 7.29
CA ASN A 136 -4.46 1.64 7.14
C ASN A 136 -3.13 2.34 6.77
N ASN A 137 -1.98 1.69 6.94
CA ASN A 137 -0.67 2.34 6.71
C ASN A 137 0.47 1.38 6.32
N PHE A 138 0.22 0.08 6.16
CA PHE A 138 1.23 -0.95 5.87
C PHE A 138 2.18 -0.62 4.73
N ILE A 139 1.68 0.06 3.68
CA ILE A 139 2.45 0.49 2.51
C ILE A 139 3.68 1.33 2.89
N TYR A 140 3.65 2.07 4.00
CA TYR A 140 4.76 2.92 4.43
C TYR A 140 5.80 2.18 5.28
N GLN A 141 5.46 0.99 5.77
CA GLN A 141 6.25 0.25 6.77
C GLN A 141 6.76 -1.09 6.24
N VAL A 142 6.04 -1.67 5.28
CA VAL A 142 6.28 -3.00 4.75
C VAL A 142 6.83 -2.88 3.34
N ALA A 143 7.88 -3.63 3.03
CA ALA A 143 8.48 -3.60 1.69
C ALA A 143 7.50 -4.09 0.61
N PRO A 144 7.51 -3.55 -0.62
CA PRO A 144 6.64 -3.96 -1.72
C PRO A 144 6.52 -5.45 -1.94
N LYS A 145 7.64 -6.16 -1.94
CA LYS A 145 7.68 -7.62 -2.12
C LYS A 145 6.88 -8.40 -1.07
N VAL A 146 6.75 -7.85 0.14
CA VAL A 146 6.07 -8.53 1.26
C VAL A 146 4.57 -8.24 1.21
N TRP A 147 4.18 -6.97 1.09
CA TRP A 147 2.74 -6.67 1.12
C TRP A 147 2.00 -7.06 -0.16
N GLN A 148 2.70 -7.21 -1.29
CA GLN A 148 2.11 -7.77 -2.50
C GLN A 148 1.65 -9.24 -2.31
N GLU A 149 2.15 -9.93 -1.28
CA GLU A 149 1.72 -11.29 -0.92
C GLU A 149 0.52 -11.31 0.04
N TYR A 150 0.07 -10.16 0.56
CA TYR A 150 -1.07 -10.10 1.48
C TYR A 150 -2.34 -10.76 0.94
N PRO A 151 -2.71 -10.64 -0.36
CA PRO A 151 -3.83 -11.39 -0.90
C PRO A 151 -3.71 -12.90 -0.75
N ARG A 152 -2.49 -13.45 -0.76
CA ARG A 152 -2.25 -14.88 -0.54
C ARG A 152 -2.45 -15.24 0.93
N TYR A 153 -1.92 -14.43 1.85
CA TYR A 153 -2.08 -14.67 3.29
C TYR A 153 -3.52 -14.52 3.77
N LEU A 154 -4.27 -13.56 3.23
CA LEU A 154 -5.69 -13.36 3.55
C LEU A 154 -6.61 -14.46 3.00
N LYS A 155 -6.14 -15.28 2.06
CA LYS A 155 -6.88 -16.44 1.52
C LYS A 155 -6.59 -17.75 2.26
N ALA A 156 -5.53 -17.77 3.07
CA ALA A 156 -5.00 -18.98 3.69
C ALA A 156 -5.84 -19.43 4.91
#